data_AF-A0A5C7MXD7-F1
#
_entry.id   AF-A0A5C7MXD7-F1
#
_cell.length_a   1.000
_cell.length_b   1.000
_cell.length_c   1.000
_cell.angle_alpha   90.00
_cell.angle_beta   90.00
_cell.angle_gamma   90.00
#
_symmetry.space_group_name_H-M   'P 1'
#
loop_
_entity.id
_entity.type
_entity.pdbx_description
1 polymer ?
#
loop_
_entity_poly.entity_id
_entity_poly.type
_entity_poly.pdbx_seq_one_letter_code
_entity_poly.pdbx_strand_id
1 'polypeptide(L)'
;MLIDLAFGVLMVLAIFKGYQKGFVIAVFSLLAFIIGLAAALKLSTVVAAYLHDSTSISVRWLPLVAFLLVFLVVVILVRLGGKFIEKTFEMALLGWVNRLAGIAFFAILYTILFSIALFYADKMQLIRAETIHSSLTYSYIKPWGPVLMDNIGRAIPWFKGMFSELEDFFNAIANKIGHE
;
A
#
# COMPACT_ATOMS: atom_id res chain seq x y z
N MET A 1 -23.01 15.75 8.20
CA MET A 1 -23.12 14.79 9.33
C MET A 1 -22.68 13.37 9.00
N LEU A 2 -23.10 12.74 7.88
CA LEU A 2 -22.68 11.37 7.53
C LEU A 2 -21.14 11.24 7.40
N ILE A 3 -20.51 12.23 6.76
CA ILE A 3 -19.06 12.30 6.56
C ILE A 3 -18.32 12.40 7.90
N ASP A 4 -18.85 13.19 8.84
CA ASP A 4 -18.26 13.40 10.16
C ASP A 4 -18.34 12.12 11.01
N LEU A 5 -19.47 11.39 10.93
CA LEU A 5 -19.64 10.11 11.60
C LEU A 5 -18.68 9.05 11.03
N ALA A 6 -18.58 8.96 9.70
CA ALA A 6 -17.67 8.03 9.03
C ALA A 6 -16.21 8.32 9.40
N PHE A 7 -15.82 9.61 9.42
CA PHE A 7 -14.49 10.01 9.85
C PHE A 7 -14.24 9.71 11.33
N GLY A 8 -15.21 9.96 12.20
CA GLY A 8 -15.11 9.62 13.63
C GLY A 8 -14.86 8.13 13.87
N VAL A 9 -15.60 7.25 13.17
CA VAL A 9 -15.38 5.80 13.23
C VAL A 9 -13.98 5.43 12.73
N LEU A 10 -13.54 6.01 11.61
CA LEU A 10 -12.19 5.82 11.08
C LEU A 10 -11.11 6.24 12.09
N MET A 11 -11.30 7.35 12.79
CA MET A 11 -10.36 7.82 13.80
C MET A 11 -10.28 6.91 15.02
N VAL A 12 -11.42 6.38 15.49
CA VAL A 12 -11.43 5.38 16.57
C VAL A 12 -10.66 4.11 16.14
N LEU A 13 -10.88 3.66 14.90
CA LEU A 13 -10.14 2.51 14.34
C LEU A 13 -8.64 2.80 14.22
N ALA A 14 -8.25 4.01 13.79
CA ALA A 14 -6.86 4.43 13.74
C ALA A 14 -6.19 4.42 15.12
N ILE A 15 -6.87 4.92 16.15
CA ILE A 15 -6.38 4.91 17.53
C ILE A 15 -6.17 3.47 18.01
N PHE A 16 -7.19 2.62 17.86
CA PHE A 16 -7.13 1.23 18.30
C PHE A 16 -6.00 0.47 17.58
N LYS A 17 -5.91 0.61 16.26
CA LYS A 17 -4.91 -0.06 15.45
C LYS A 17 -3.50 0.47 15.70
N GLY A 18 -3.33 1.77 15.91
CA GLY A 18 -2.05 2.40 16.21
C GLY A 18 -1.54 2.07 17.61
N TYR A 19 -2.43 1.97 18.59
CA TYR A 19 -2.08 1.50 19.92
C TYR A 19 -1.66 0.03 19.91
N GLN A 20 -2.36 -0.82 19.16
CA GLN A 20 -2.07 -2.26 19.09
C GLN A 20 -0.80 -2.59 18.30
N LYS A 21 -0.54 -1.89 17.18
CA LYS A 21 0.58 -2.21 16.30
C LYS A 21 1.84 -1.39 16.59
N GLY A 22 1.71 -0.22 17.21
CA GLY A 22 2.83 0.71 17.38
C GLY A 22 3.33 1.31 16.05
N PHE A 23 4.14 2.36 16.15
CA PHE A 23 4.73 3.08 15.03
C PHE A 23 5.73 2.22 14.25
N VAL A 24 6.63 1.54 14.97
CA VAL A 24 7.72 0.78 14.36
C VAL A 24 7.16 -0.31 13.45
N ILE A 25 6.26 -1.18 13.92
CA ILE A 25 5.64 -2.18 13.03
C ILE A 25 4.94 -1.51 11.86
N ALA A 26 4.18 -0.43 12.11
CA ALA A 26 3.38 0.21 11.08
C ALA A 26 4.24 0.72 9.92
N VAL A 27 5.34 1.43 10.22
CA VAL A 27 6.27 1.94 9.22
C VAL A 27 6.99 0.79 8.51
N PHE A 28 7.54 -0.17 9.26
CA PHE A 28 8.23 -1.32 8.64
C PHE A 28 7.28 -2.17 7.79
N SER A 29 6.01 -2.30 8.18
CA SER A 29 5.00 -3.00 7.38
C SER A 29 4.60 -2.23 6.12
N LEU A 30 4.60 -0.90 6.17
CA LEU A 30 4.35 -0.09 4.98
C LEU A 30 5.54 -0.16 4.01
N LEU A 31 6.76 -0.03 4.53
CA LEU A 31 7.99 -0.22 3.76
C LEU A 31 8.06 -1.64 3.21
N ALA A 32 7.68 -2.65 3.99
CA ALA A 32 7.55 -4.03 3.55
C ALA A 32 6.70 -4.17 2.32
N PHE A 33 5.54 -3.54 2.36
CA PHE A 33 4.55 -3.63 1.33
C PHE A 33 5.05 -2.95 0.06
N ILE A 34 5.64 -1.76 0.17
CA ILE A 34 6.19 -1.02 -0.98
C ILE A 34 7.38 -1.77 -1.58
N ILE A 35 8.36 -2.17 -0.76
CA ILE A 35 9.55 -2.91 -1.21
C ILE A 35 9.15 -4.28 -1.76
N GLY A 36 8.23 -4.97 -1.10
CA GLY A 36 7.71 -6.26 -1.54
C GLY A 36 6.94 -6.18 -2.83
N LEU A 37 6.17 -5.12 -3.04
CA LEU A 37 5.52 -4.87 -4.32
C LEU A 37 6.56 -4.60 -5.40
N ALA A 38 7.52 -3.69 -5.17
CA ALA A 38 8.56 -3.38 -6.14
C ALA A 38 9.45 -4.59 -6.49
N ALA A 39 9.84 -5.37 -5.48
CA ALA A 39 10.60 -6.60 -5.64
C ALA A 39 9.77 -7.67 -6.36
N ALA A 40 8.49 -7.85 -6.03
CA ALA A 40 7.61 -8.79 -6.73
C ALA A 40 7.46 -8.44 -8.21
N LEU A 41 7.37 -7.16 -8.54
CA LEU A 41 7.33 -6.71 -9.93
C LEU A 41 8.66 -6.99 -10.66
N LYS A 42 9.81 -6.80 -10.00
CA LYS A 42 11.12 -7.02 -10.63
C LYS A 42 11.53 -8.48 -10.73
N LEU A 43 11.27 -9.27 -9.70
CA LEU A 43 11.65 -10.68 -9.63
C LEU A 43 10.62 -11.60 -10.28
N SER A 44 9.38 -11.15 -10.51
CA SER A 44 8.40 -11.95 -11.25
C SER A 44 8.90 -12.28 -12.65
N THR A 45 9.71 -11.41 -13.28
CA THR A 45 10.31 -11.66 -14.60
C THR A 45 11.37 -12.78 -14.54
N VAL A 46 12.24 -12.75 -13.52
CA VAL A 46 13.27 -13.78 -13.29
C VAL A 46 12.65 -15.12 -12.94
N VAL A 47 11.66 -15.11 -12.05
CA VAL A 47 10.95 -16.31 -11.59
C VAL A 47 10.08 -16.89 -12.72
N ALA A 48 9.44 -16.05 -13.55
CA ALA A 48 8.72 -16.52 -14.73
C ALA A 48 9.65 -17.23 -15.72
N ALA A 49 10.85 -16.71 -15.98
CA ALA A 49 11.83 -17.39 -16.83
C ALA A 49 12.24 -18.75 -16.25
N TYR A 50 12.49 -18.82 -14.93
CA TYR A 50 12.89 -20.07 -14.27
C TYR A 50 11.75 -21.12 -14.20
N LEU A 51 10.50 -20.69 -14.00
CA LEU A 51 9.33 -21.57 -13.96
C LEU A 51 8.96 -22.11 -15.34
N HIS A 52 9.17 -21.32 -16.39
CA HIS A 52 8.96 -21.77 -17.77
C HIS A 52 9.82 -23.01 -18.09
N ASP A 53 11.07 -23.01 -17.63
CA ASP A 53 12.03 -24.08 -17.92
C ASP A 53 11.86 -25.31 -17.00
N SER A 54 11.16 -25.17 -15.85
CA SER A 54 11.07 -26.21 -14.82
C SER A 54 9.67 -26.78 -14.58
N THR A 55 8.60 -26.16 -15.11
CA THR A 55 7.21 -26.58 -14.87
C THR A 55 6.30 -26.41 -16.07
N SER A 56 5.39 -27.35 -16.31
CA SER A 56 4.35 -27.31 -17.35
C SER A 56 3.14 -26.45 -16.98
N ILE A 57 3.33 -25.40 -16.18
CA ILE A 57 2.26 -24.47 -15.81
C ILE A 57 1.90 -23.63 -17.04
N SER A 58 0.60 -23.48 -17.33
CA SER A 58 0.11 -22.64 -18.42
C SER A 58 0.76 -21.25 -18.37
N VAL A 59 1.43 -20.88 -19.45
CA VAL A 59 2.17 -19.60 -19.65
C VAL A 59 1.33 -18.37 -19.27
N ARG A 60 0.01 -18.42 -19.50
CA ARG A 60 -0.94 -17.36 -19.10
C ARG A 60 -0.94 -17.06 -17.58
N TRP A 61 -0.68 -18.06 -16.73
CA TRP A 61 -0.74 -17.94 -15.27
C TRP A 61 0.64 -17.75 -14.62
N LEU A 62 1.71 -18.04 -15.36
CA LEU A 62 3.10 -17.97 -14.87
C LEU A 62 3.45 -16.62 -14.24
N PRO A 63 3.14 -15.47 -14.87
CA PRO A 63 3.38 -14.15 -14.28
C PRO A 63 2.70 -13.91 -12.94
N LEU A 64 1.44 -14.34 -12.83
CA LEU A 64 0.63 -14.15 -11.64
C LEU A 64 1.17 -15.00 -10.49
N VAL A 65 1.54 -16.26 -10.78
CA VAL A 65 2.14 -17.17 -9.81
C VAL A 65 3.50 -16.65 -9.35
N ALA A 66 4.35 -16.18 -10.26
CA ALA A 66 5.65 -15.61 -9.94
C ALA A 66 5.54 -14.35 -9.06
N PHE A 67 4.62 -13.45 -9.40
CA PHE A 67 4.32 -12.26 -8.59
C PHE A 67 3.86 -12.65 -7.18
N LEU A 68 2.91 -13.58 -7.05
CA LEU A 68 2.39 -14.01 -5.76
C LEU A 68 3.47 -14.68 -4.89
N LEU A 69 4.33 -15.51 -5.48
CA LEU A 69 5.43 -16.16 -4.78
C LEU A 69 6.42 -15.14 -4.20
N VAL A 70 6.89 -14.19 -5.02
CA VAL A 70 7.84 -13.17 -4.56
C VAL A 70 7.18 -12.27 -3.52
N PHE A 71 5.94 -11.83 -3.76
CA PHE A 71 5.20 -11.01 -2.81
C PHE A 71 5.11 -11.69 -1.44
N LEU A 72 4.81 -12.99 -1.40
CA LEU A 72 4.74 -13.76 -0.16
C LEU A 72 6.09 -13.81 0.57
N VAL A 73 7.19 -14.10 -0.15
CA VAL A 73 8.54 -14.16 0.43
C VAL A 73 8.93 -12.81 1.04
N VAL A 74 8.72 -11.70 0.31
CA VAL A 74 9.09 -10.38 0.83
C VAL A 74 8.23 -9.98 2.03
N VAL A 75 6.92 -10.25 1.99
CA VAL A 75 6.03 -10.01 3.14
C VAL A 75 6.51 -10.77 4.37
N ILE A 76 6.95 -12.03 4.23
CA ILE A 76 7.50 -12.82 5.33
C ILE A 76 8.79 -12.19 5.87
N LEU A 77 9.76 -11.90 4.98
CA LEU A 77 11.06 -11.35 5.38
C LEU A 77 10.92 -10.03 6.14
N VAL A 78 10.08 -9.13 5.66
CA VAL A 78 9.95 -7.83 6.31
C VAL A 78 9.09 -7.92 7.57
N ARG A 79 8.10 -8.82 7.64
CA ARG A 79 7.38 -9.09 8.89
C ARG A 79 8.33 -9.64 9.97
N LEU A 80 9.27 -10.49 9.60
CA LEU A 80 10.30 -10.99 10.53
C LEU A 80 11.20 -9.84 10.98
N GLY A 81 11.77 -9.05 10.06
CA GLY A 81 12.63 -7.92 10.39
C GLY A 81 11.94 -6.85 11.26
N GLY A 82 10.70 -6.49 10.92
CA GLY A 82 9.92 -5.49 11.68
C GLY A 82 9.67 -5.92 13.14
N LYS A 83 9.39 -7.20 13.39
CA LYS A 83 9.21 -7.73 14.75
C LYS A 83 10.50 -7.72 15.57
N PHE A 84 11.66 -7.97 14.94
CA PHE A 84 12.95 -7.90 15.63
C PHE A 84 13.25 -6.47 16.09
N ILE A 85 13.01 -5.49 15.20
CA ILE A 85 13.26 -4.08 15.51
C ILE A 85 12.29 -3.61 16.60
N GLU A 86 11.01 -3.95 16.49
CA GLU A 86 10.02 -3.60 17.51
C GLU A 86 10.41 -4.10 18.91
N LYS A 87 10.82 -5.38 19.05
CA LYS A 87 11.27 -5.92 20.34
C LYS A 87 12.41 -5.11 20.95
N THR A 88 13.32 -4.59 20.13
CA THR A 88 14.41 -3.73 20.59
C THR A 88 13.90 -2.40 21.14
N PHE A 89 12.90 -1.80 20.50
CA PHE A 89 12.27 -0.55 20.99
C PHE A 89 11.41 -0.76 22.23
N GLU A 90 10.75 -1.91 22.36
CA GLU A 90 9.99 -2.25 23.58
C GLU A 90 10.90 -2.44 24.79
N MET A 91 12.07 -3.04 24.61
CA MET A 91 13.07 -3.18 25.67
C MET A 91 13.66 -1.84 26.14
N ALA A 92 13.62 -0.81 25.30
CA ALA A 92 14.18 0.52 25.60
C ALA A 92 13.26 1.44 26.43
N LEU A 93 12.19 0.92 27.07
CA LEU A 93 11.16 1.69 27.82
C LEU A 93 10.37 2.72 26.97
N LEU A 94 10.63 2.84 25.68
CA LEU A 94 9.96 3.74 24.73
C LEU A 94 8.64 3.15 24.17
N GLY A 95 8.14 2.06 24.74
CA GLY A 95 6.92 1.40 24.27
C GLY A 95 5.69 2.32 24.22
N TRP A 96 5.56 3.26 25.15
CA TRP A 96 4.46 4.23 25.15
C TRP A 96 4.61 5.27 24.03
N VAL A 97 5.83 5.73 23.74
CA VAL A 97 6.12 6.62 22.61
C VAL A 97 5.84 5.91 21.30
N ASN A 98 6.24 4.65 21.18
CA ASN A 98 5.96 3.81 20.00
C ASN A 98 4.44 3.68 19.75
N ARG A 99 3.63 3.48 20.80
CA ARG A 99 2.17 3.41 20.68
C ARG A 99 1.55 4.75 20.30
N LEU A 100 2.01 5.85 20.92
CA LEU A 100 1.49 7.19 20.62
C LEU A 100 1.84 7.62 19.18
N ALA A 101 3.08 7.42 18.76
CA ALA A 101 3.51 7.63 17.39
C ALA A 101 2.75 6.71 16.42
N GLY A 102 2.40 5.49 16.84
CA GLY A 102 1.57 4.57 16.07
C GLY A 102 0.15 5.11 15.85
N ILE A 103 -0.48 5.64 16.89
CA ILE A 103 -1.78 6.31 16.81
C ILE A 103 -1.71 7.48 15.83
N ALA A 104 -0.71 8.36 15.97
CA ALA A 104 -0.54 9.50 15.09
C ALA A 104 -0.35 9.07 13.63
N PHE A 105 0.48 8.06 13.39
CA PHE A 105 0.74 7.53 12.05
C PHE A 105 -0.53 6.96 11.40
N PHE A 106 -1.30 6.11 12.10
CA PHE A 106 -2.54 5.57 11.55
C PHE A 106 -3.62 6.64 11.38
N ALA A 107 -3.69 7.64 12.25
CA ALA A 107 -4.61 8.77 12.11
C ALA A 107 -4.31 9.56 10.83
N ILE A 108 -3.04 9.90 10.59
CA ILE A 108 -2.61 10.59 9.36
C ILE A 108 -2.91 9.73 8.13
N LEU A 109 -2.51 8.45 8.16
CA LEU A 109 -2.71 7.51 7.06
C LEU A 109 -4.21 7.36 6.72
N TYR A 110 -5.07 7.21 7.72
CA TYR A 110 -6.51 7.03 7.51
C TYR A 110 -7.18 8.33 7.06
N THR A 111 -6.72 9.48 7.53
CA THR A 111 -7.17 10.79 7.06
C THR A 111 -6.85 10.98 5.58
N ILE A 112 -5.63 10.62 5.15
CA ILE A 112 -5.21 10.64 3.75
C ILE A 112 -6.08 9.71 2.90
N LEU A 113 -6.25 8.45 3.33
CA LEU A 113 -7.05 7.47 2.58
C LEU A 113 -8.50 7.91 2.44
N PHE A 114 -9.08 8.44 3.52
CA PHE A 114 -10.44 8.99 3.51
C PHE A 114 -10.55 10.24 2.64
N SER A 115 -9.53 11.10 2.65
CA SER A 115 -9.44 12.28 1.77
C SER A 115 -9.45 11.90 0.29
N ILE A 116 -8.64 10.90 -0.10
CA ILE A 116 -8.63 10.35 -1.45
C ILE A 116 -10.02 9.78 -1.81
N ALA A 117 -10.63 9.00 -0.92
CA ALA A 117 -11.95 8.45 -1.14
C ALA A 117 -13.02 9.54 -1.32
N LEU A 118 -13.01 10.59 -0.49
CA LEU A 118 -13.91 11.75 -0.60
C LEU A 118 -13.70 12.52 -1.90
N PHE A 119 -12.46 12.70 -2.33
CA PHE A 119 -12.14 13.35 -3.60
C PHE A 119 -12.76 12.60 -4.79
N TYR A 120 -12.59 11.28 -4.86
CA TYR A 120 -13.18 10.47 -5.93
C TYR A 120 -14.70 10.40 -5.84
N ALA A 121 -15.26 10.25 -4.64
CA ALA A 121 -16.70 10.21 -4.43
C ALA A 121 -17.39 11.53 -4.81
N ASP A 122 -16.73 12.67 -4.56
CA ASP A 122 -17.17 13.99 -5.04
C ASP A 122 -17.10 14.09 -6.57
N LYS A 123 -15.99 13.67 -7.18
CA LYS A 123 -15.82 13.68 -8.64
C LYS A 123 -16.81 12.77 -9.38
N MET A 124 -17.20 11.65 -8.79
CA MET A 124 -18.20 10.73 -9.33
C MET A 124 -19.64 11.12 -8.98
N GLN A 125 -19.87 12.26 -8.32
CA GLN A 125 -21.18 12.70 -7.84
C GLN A 125 -21.91 11.67 -6.96
N LEU A 126 -21.15 10.82 -6.25
CA LEU A 126 -21.70 9.82 -5.33
C LEU A 126 -22.14 10.44 -4.00
N ILE A 127 -21.71 11.68 -3.72
CA ILE A 127 -22.05 12.44 -2.51
C ILE A 127 -22.99 13.57 -2.90
N ARG A 128 -24.15 13.65 -2.25
CA ARG A 128 -25.09 14.75 -2.44
C ARG A 128 -24.55 16.05 -1.84
N ALA A 129 -24.83 17.19 -2.47
CA ALA A 129 -24.37 18.50 -2.03
C ALA A 129 -24.77 18.81 -0.58
N GLU A 130 -25.96 18.39 -0.14
CA GLU A 130 -26.44 18.59 1.23
C GLU A 130 -25.58 17.83 2.26
N THR A 131 -25.00 16.69 1.87
CA THR A 131 -24.13 15.89 2.74
C THR A 131 -22.74 16.54 2.90
N ILE A 132 -22.29 17.25 1.87
CA ILE A 132 -21.04 18.03 1.90
C ILE A 132 -21.22 19.31 2.73
N HIS A 133 -22.28 20.07 2.48
CA HIS A 133 -22.56 21.33 3.19
C HIS A 133 -22.85 21.14 4.68
N SER A 134 -23.41 19.99 5.05
CA SER A 134 -23.66 19.65 6.47
C SER A 134 -22.46 19.03 7.19
N SER A 135 -21.29 18.96 6.56
CA SER A 135 -20.07 18.38 7.16
C SER A 135 -19.09 19.47 7.58
N LEU A 136 -18.64 19.40 8.82
CA LEU A 136 -17.61 20.28 9.37
C LEU A 136 -16.20 19.78 9.01
N THR A 137 -16.03 18.47 8.88
CA THR A 137 -14.71 17.84 8.66
C THR A 137 -14.32 17.77 7.18
N TYR A 138 -15.28 17.84 6.26
CA TYR A 138 -15.03 17.70 4.82
C TYR A 138 -13.99 18.70 4.28
N SER A 139 -14.11 19.99 4.61
CA SER A 139 -13.21 21.04 4.13
C SER A 139 -11.77 20.88 4.63
N TYR A 140 -11.59 20.36 5.85
CA TYR A 140 -10.26 20.12 6.44
C TYR A 140 -9.61 18.84 5.91
N ILE A 141 -10.40 17.81 5.58
CA ILE A 141 -9.88 16.51 5.17
C ILE A 141 -9.61 16.46 3.66
N LYS A 142 -10.51 16.97 2.82
CA LYS A 142 -10.42 16.90 1.35
C LYS A 142 -9.07 17.31 0.73
N PRO A 143 -8.34 18.35 1.22
CA PRO A 143 -7.09 18.75 0.56
C PRO A 143 -5.92 17.79 0.76
N TRP A 144 -5.91 16.96 1.81
CA TRP A 144 -4.75 16.12 2.16
C TRP A 144 -4.44 15.03 1.12
N GLY A 145 -5.46 14.43 0.52
CA GLY A 145 -5.32 13.39 -0.49
C GLY A 145 -4.65 13.90 -1.76
N PRO A 146 -5.19 14.94 -2.43
CA PRO A 146 -4.58 15.56 -3.59
C PRO A 146 -3.16 16.08 -3.33
N VAL A 147 -2.94 16.77 -2.20
CA VAL A 147 -1.61 17.26 -1.82
C VAL A 147 -0.60 16.11 -1.71
N LEU A 148 -0.99 15.00 -1.10
CA LEU A 148 -0.10 13.85 -1.01
C LEU A 148 0.12 13.20 -2.39
N MET A 149 -0.92 13.04 -3.21
CA MET A 149 -0.80 12.47 -4.55
C MET A 149 0.15 13.27 -5.44
N ASP A 150 0.06 14.59 -5.43
CA ASP A 150 0.94 15.48 -6.20
C ASP A 150 2.39 15.39 -5.72
N ASN A 151 2.59 15.30 -4.41
CA ASN A 151 3.93 15.20 -3.81
C ASN A 151 4.56 13.81 -4.01
N ILE A 152 3.80 12.72 -3.88
CA ILE A 152 4.26 11.35 -4.16
C ILE A 152 4.60 11.21 -5.65
N GLY A 153 3.77 11.75 -6.55
CA GLY A 153 4.02 11.72 -8.00
C GLY A 153 5.32 12.41 -8.42
N ARG A 154 5.79 13.41 -7.64
CA ARG A 154 7.09 14.05 -7.83
C ARG A 154 8.24 13.28 -7.18
N ALA A 155 8.00 12.65 -6.04
CA ALA A 155 9.03 11.99 -5.24
C ALA A 155 9.36 10.55 -5.68
N ILE A 156 8.43 9.86 -6.36
CA ILE A 156 8.64 8.47 -6.80
C ILE A 156 8.59 8.33 -8.34
N PRO A 157 9.55 8.92 -9.09
CA PRO A 157 9.70 8.66 -10.53
C PRO A 157 9.94 7.19 -10.88
N TRP A 158 10.45 6.38 -9.94
CA TRP A 158 10.77 4.96 -10.18
C TRP A 158 9.53 4.10 -10.51
N PHE A 159 8.32 4.49 -10.12
CA PHE A 159 7.11 3.80 -10.58
C PHE A 159 6.73 4.13 -12.04
N LYS A 160 7.20 5.26 -12.60
CA LYS A 160 7.04 5.57 -14.03
C LYS A 160 7.97 4.66 -14.82
N GLY A 161 7.39 3.74 -15.60
CA GLY A 161 8.12 2.84 -16.49
C GLY A 161 8.07 1.37 -16.08
N MET A 162 7.95 1.07 -14.78
CA MET A 162 7.86 -0.33 -14.30
C MET A 162 6.68 -1.11 -14.89
N PHE A 163 5.55 -0.44 -15.11
CA PHE A 163 4.39 -1.06 -15.78
C PHE A 163 4.68 -1.37 -17.25
N SER A 164 5.36 -0.46 -17.96
CA SER A 164 5.74 -0.66 -19.37
C SER A 164 6.74 -1.81 -19.50
N GLU A 165 7.77 -1.86 -18.64
CA GLU A 165 8.78 -2.92 -18.64
C GLU A 165 8.15 -4.32 -18.39
N LEU A 166 7.14 -4.38 -17.53
CA LEU A 166 6.37 -5.61 -17.28
C LEU A 166 5.54 -6.01 -18.50
N GLU A 167 4.83 -5.06 -19.11
CA GLU A 167 4.01 -5.30 -20.29
C GLU A 167 4.87 -5.77 -21.47
N ASP A 168 6.01 -5.12 -21.71
CA ASP A 168 6.99 -5.49 -22.73
C ASP A 168 7.56 -6.89 -22.50
N PHE A 169 7.86 -7.25 -21.25
CA PHE A 169 8.31 -8.59 -20.89
C PHE A 169 7.23 -9.65 -21.16
N PHE A 170 5.98 -9.41 -20.78
CA PHE A 170 4.89 -10.35 -21.05
C PHE A 170 4.62 -10.50 -22.54
N ASN A 171 4.67 -9.41 -23.30
CA ASN A 171 4.53 -9.43 -24.75
C ASN A 171 5.68 -10.19 -25.42
N ALA A 172 6.92 -10.02 -24.94
CA ALA A 172 8.08 -10.76 -25.44
C ALA A 172 7.97 -12.27 -25.19
N ILE A 173 7.50 -12.69 -24.01
CA ILE A 173 7.23 -14.11 -23.73
C ILE A 173 6.11 -14.66 -24.61
N ALA A 174 5.00 -13.93 -24.74
CA ALA A 174 3.88 -14.34 -25.57
C ALA A 174 4.28 -14.54 -27.05
N ASN A 175 5.08 -13.61 -27.61
CA ASN A 175 5.56 -13.69 -28.99
C ASN A 175 6.58 -14.81 -29.20
N LYS A 176 7.44 -15.10 -28.22
CA LYS A 176 8.43 -16.18 -28.33
C LYS A 176 7.79 -17.57 -28.30
N ILE A 177 6.61 -17.68 -27.71
CA ILE A 177 5.86 -18.93 -27.54
C ILE A 177 4.82 -19.14 -28.66
N GLY A 178 4.38 -18.07 -29.34
CA GLY A 178 3.48 -18.18 -30.51
C GLY A 178 4.14 -18.64 -31.82
N HIS A 179 5.45 -18.87 -31.80
CA HIS A 179 6.27 -19.27 -32.97
C HIS A 179 6.93 -20.65 -32.84
N GLU A 180 6.63 -21.42 -31.78
CA GLU A 180 6.91 -22.86 -31.67
C GLU A 180 5.60 -23.67 -31.80
#